data_AF-A0A971GRE7-F1
#
_entry.id   AF-A0A971GRE7-F1
#
_cell.length_a   1.000
_cell.length_b   1.000
_cell.length_c   1.000
_cell.angle_alpha   90.00
_cell.angle_beta   90.00
_cell.angle_gamma   90.00
#
_symmetry.space_group_name_H-M   'P 1'
#
loop_
_entity.id
_entity.type
_entity.pdbx_description
1 polymer ?
#
loop_
_entity_poly.entity_id
_entity_poly.type
_entity_poly.pdbx_seq_one_letter_code
_entity_poly.pdbx_strand_id
1 'polypeptide(L)'
;MDNKEYMTWVRFYTEFATKLLAYKTDRKTLIARLQSVYKSIDINFPKVDSSDSIADMDPFTVFGLFTRREVVISSNANTILQGIAKEFSISARVPDSFDGIPVLNNRSPTFYRFVGDPDRGEHDIDNLWKVFEAAISYADNETQASREAFIKAYDLVKDLKGNCWKLTMGLFWIRPFKFVNLDSRNRWFIKVRANMPSDCIDMIKGLDNLPDGRTYDLICVAFVNAIKGGAYRYSNLPELSYFAWTVSEKVNQEQKATESQVKQVNTGAAIADDNVDTVSYWIYSPGVGARMWEEFYKEGIVAIGWGDIGDLSDYSSKDEMKTRMKECYGTEYSYMNIAHATWQFANEMKPGDIVFAKKGKSQMLGRGVVTSEYKFDTTRSDIKTSGRSTGRVKVNGLI
;
A
#
# COMPACT_ATOMS: atom_id res chain seq x y z
N MET A 1 4.25 -30.10 -20.00
CA MET A 1 4.04 -28.64 -19.86
C MET A 1 3.14 -28.47 -18.66
N ASP A 2 3.74 -28.25 -17.49
CA ASP A 2 3.05 -28.35 -16.22
C ASP A 2 1.87 -27.39 -16.14
N ASN A 3 0.70 -27.99 -15.97
CA ASN A 3 -0.59 -27.38 -15.73
C ASN A 3 -0.60 -26.77 -14.32
N LYS A 4 0.24 -25.75 -14.10
CA LYS A 4 0.30 -25.08 -12.81
C LYS A 4 -0.88 -24.13 -12.72
N GLU A 5 -1.94 -24.56 -12.03
CA GLU A 5 -3.21 -23.84 -11.89
C GLU A 5 -3.02 -22.38 -11.43
N TYR A 6 -1.98 -22.08 -10.64
CA TYR A 6 -1.63 -20.73 -10.22
C TYR A 6 -1.22 -19.78 -11.36
N MET A 7 -0.98 -20.28 -12.59
CA MET A 7 -0.62 -19.46 -13.76
C MET A 7 -1.79 -19.25 -14.73
N THR A 8 -3.00 -19.68 -14.38
CA THR A 8 -4.21 -19.47 -15.21
C THR A 8 -4.42 -17.99 -15.55
N TRP A 9 -4.13 -17.10 -14.60
CA TRP A 9 -4.25 -15.65 -14.80
C TRP A 9 -3.33 -15.12 -15.89
N VAL A 10 -2.14 -15.71 -16.09
CA VAL A 10 -1.15 -15.23 -17.07
C VAL A 10 -1.73 -15.28 -18.47
N ARG A 11 -2.37 -16.41 -18.84
CA ARG A 11 -2.99 -16.58 -20.15
C ARG A 11 -4.16 -15.62 -20.34
N PHE A 12 -5.03 -15.51 -19.32
CA PHE A 12 -6.18 -14.61 -19.36
C PHE A 12 -5.76 -13.15 -19.52
N TYR A 13 -4.84 -12.67 -18.68
CA TYR A 13 -4.44 -11.26 -18.65
C TYR A 13 -3.71 -10.89 -19.94
N THR A 14 -2.85 -11.78 -20.47
CA THR A 14 -2.14 -11.57 -21.75
C THR A 14 -3.11 -11.47 -22.93
N GLU A 15 -4.10 -12.38 -23.00
CA GLU A 15 -5.12 -12.35 -24.05
C GLU A 15 -5.99 -11.09 -23.94
N PHE A 16 -6.48 -10.78 -22.74
CA PHE A 16 -7.29 -9.60 -22.49
C PHE A 16 -6.55 -8.30 -22.83
N ALA A 17 -5.29 -8.18 -22.42
CA ALA A 17 -4.46 -7.03 -22.77
C ALA A 17 -4.34 -6.83 -24.28
N THR A 18 -4.17 -7.92 -25.03
CA THR A 18 -4.07 -7.88 -26.50
C THR A 18 -5.38 -7.41 -27.12
N LYS A 19 -6.52 -7.90 -26.64
CA LYS A 19 -7.84 -7.46 -27.14
C LYS A 19 -8.16 -6.03 -26.77
N LEU A 20 -7.68 -5.56 -25.63
CA LEU A 20 -7.89 -4.20 -25.16
C LEU A 20 -7.30 -3.16 -26.12
N LEU A 21 -6.22 -3.49 -26.86
CA LEU A 21 -5.62 -2.61 -27.87
C LEU A 21 -6.59 -2.16 -28.96
N ALA A 22 -7.58 -2.99 -29.31
CA ALA A 22 -8.58 -2.64 -30.32
C ALA A 22 -9.40 -1.40 -29.94
N TYR A 23 -9.42 -1.03 -28.66
CA TYR A 23 -10.17 0.10 -28.12
C TYR A 23 -9.33 1.35 -27.89
N LYS A 24 -8.03 1.35 -28.23
CA LYS A 24 -7.13 2.49 -28.01
C LYS A 24 -7.68 3.81 -28.57
N THR A 25 -8.35 3.74 -29.72
CA THR A 25 -8.98 4.89 -30.42
C THR A 25 -10.48 5.00 -30.18
N ASP A 26 -11.11 4.05 -29.48
CA ASP A 26 -12.54 4.05 -29.15
C ASP A 26 -12.77 3.69 -27.68
N ARG A 27 -12.27 4.57 -26.81
CA ARG A 27 -12.31 4.41 -25.36
C ARG A 27 -13.72 4.58 -24.77
N LYS A 28 -14.59 5.32 -25.47
CA LYS A 28 -16.00 5.46 -25.07
C LYS A 28 -16.72 4.12 -25.13
N THR A 29 -16.55 3.38 -26.23
CA THR A 29 -17.12 2.03 -26.33
C THR A 29 -16.52 1.09 -25.29
N LEU A 30 -15.21 1.18 -25.02
CA LEU A 30 -14.57 0.39 -23.95
C LEU A 30 -15.22 0.65 -22.59
N ILE A 31 -15.37 1.90 -22.20
CA ILE A 31 -15.98 2.29 -20.92
C ILE A 31 -17.42 1.77 -20.84
N ALA A 32 -18.22 1.95 -21.90
CA ALA A 32 -19.60 1.47 -21.94
C ALA A 32 -19.69 -0.06 -21.77
N ARG A 33 -18.79 -0.82 -22.42
CA ARG A 33 -18.70 -2.28 -22.28
C ARG A 33 -18.32 -2.70 -20.87
N LEU A 34 -17.33 -2.03 -20.26
CA LEU A 34 -16.95 -2.30 -18.87
C LEU A 34 -18.10 -1.99 -17.90
N GLN A 35 -18.82 -0.89 -18.08
CA GLN A 35 -20.01 -0.57 -17.28
C GLN A 35 -21.11 -1.62 -17.46
N SER A 36 -21.32 -2.12 -18.69
CA SER A 36 -22.25 -3.22 -18.99
C SER A 36 -21.88 -4.50 -18.24
N VAL A 37 -20.59 -4.85 -18.18
CA VAL A 37 -20.10 -6.01 -17.40
C VAL A 37 -20.52 -5.88 -15.93
N TYR A 38 -20.17 -4.77 -15.28
CA TYR A 38 -20.48 -4.53 -13.86
C TYR A 38 -21.98 -4.54 -13.59
N LYS A 39 -22.76 -3.91 -14.47
CA LYS A 39 -24.23 -3.95 -14.40
C LYS A 39 -24.78 -5.37 -14.51
N SER A 40 -24.24 -6.20 -15.40
CA SER A 40 -24.74 -7.56 -15.63
C SER A 40 -24.48 -8.53 -14.48
N ILE A 41 -23.47 -8.24 -13.64
CA ILE A 41 -23.08 -9.07 -12.49
C ILE A 41 -23.55 -8.48 -11.15
N ASP A 42 -24.38 -7.43 -11.18
CA ASP A 42 -24.91 -6.74 -10.01
C ASP A 42 -23.82 -6.24 -9.02
N ILE A 43 -22.71 -5.74 -9.56
CA ILE A 43 -21.63 -5.13 -8.79
C ILE A 43 -21.54 -3.65 -9.18
N ASN A 44 -21.48 -2.77 -8.18
CA ASN A 44 -21.29 -1.34 -8.42
C ASN A 44 -19.99 -1.07 -9.17
N PHE A 45 -20.09 -0.29 -10.24
CA PHE A 45 -18.91 0.17 -10.95
C PHE A 45 -18.08 1.06 -10.01
N PRO A 46 -16.78 0.80 -9.87
CA PRO A 46 -15.95 1.54 -8.94
C PRO A 46 -15.77 3.00 -9.35
N LYS A 47 -15.59 3.87 -8.36
CA LYS A 47 -15.20 5.26 -8.61
C LYS A 47 -13.78 5.33 -9.19
N VAL A 48 -13.69 5.74 -10.45
CA VAL A 48 -12.44 5.88 -11.23
C VAL A 48 -12.25 7.30 -11.79
N ASP A 49 -13.18 8.20 -11.52
CA ASP A 49 -13.00 9.64 -11.76
C ASP A 49 -13.82 10.44 -10.72
N SER A 50 -13.76 11.78 -10.79
CA SER A 50 -14.50 12.68 -9.90
C SER A 50 -16.02 12.62 -10.14
N SER A 51 -16.44 12.26 -11.35
CA SER A 51 -17.82 12.12 -11.80
C SER A 51 -18.20 10.65 -12.03
N ASP A 52 -19.50 10.35 -11.92
CA ASP A 52 -20.07 9.06 -12.32
C ASP A 52 -20.04 8.85 -13.84
N SER A 53 -20.01 9.96 -14.61
CA SER A 53 -19.78 9.93 -16.05
C SER A 53 -18.28 9.91 -16.34
N ILE A 54 -17.76 8.72 -16.64
CA ILE A 54 -16.35 8.49 -16.92
C ILE A 54 -16.08 8.93 -18.37
N ALA A 55 -15.33 10.02 -18.54
CA ALA A 55 -15.03 10.58 -19.86
C ALA A 55 -13.95 9.79 -20.61
N ASP A 56 -12.93 9.30 -19.89
CA ASP A 56 -11.79 8.59 -20.47
C ASP A 56 -11.18 7.62 -19.45
N MET A 57 -10.46 6.59 -19.92
CA MET A 57 -9.83 5.56 -19.10
C MET A 57 -8.58 5.01 -19.79
N ASP A 58 -7.50 4.87 -19.01
CA ASP A 58 -6.28 4.20 -19.47
C ASP A 58 -6.37 2.67 -19.30
N PRO A 59 -5.56 1.89 -20.06
CA PRO A 59 -5.71 0.45 -20.10
C PRO A 59 -5.24 -0.23 -18.79
N PHE A 60 -4.35 0.38 -18.00
CA PHE A 60 -3.93 -0.20 -16.72
C PHE A 60 -4.98 0.03 -15.63
N THR A 61 -5.71 1.15 -15.65
CA THR A 61 -6.88 1.33 -14.77
C THR A 61 -7.97 0.32 -15.07
N VAL A 62 -8.15 -0.13 -16.33
CA VAL A 62 -9.05 -1.25 -16.66
C VAL A 62 -8.66 -2.51 -15.88
N PHE A 63 -7.37 -2.85 -15.82
CA PHE A 63 -6.89 -3.95 -14.97
C PHE A 63 -7.12 -3.68 -13.48
N GLY A 64 -7.00 -2.41 -13.06
CA GLY A 64 -7.32 -1.95 -11.71
C GLY A 64 -8.77 -2.25 -11.27
N LEU A 65 -9.70 -2.39 -12.21
CA LEU A 65 -11.10 -2.71 -11.91
C LEU A 65 -11.25 -4.03 -11.15
N PHE A 66 -10.42 -5.04 -11.48
CA PHE A 66 -10.46 -6.39 -10.90
C PHE A 66 -9.22 -6.81 -10.10
N THR A 67 -8.12 -6.01 -10.11
CA THR A 67 -6.88 -6.30 -9.36
C THR A 67 -6.77 -5.54 -8.02
N ARG A 68 -7.84 -4.90 -7.55
CA ARG A 68 -7.85 -4.22 -6.25
C ARG A 68 -7.94 -5.19 -5.09
N ARG A 69 -7.25 -4.87 -4.00
CA ARG A 69 -7.12 -5.77 -2.84
C ARG A 69 -8.47 -6.27 -2.31
N GLU A 70 -9.45 -5.39 -2.15
CA GLU A 70 -10.78 -5.78 -1.67
C GLU A 70 -11.54 -6.66 -2.65
N VAL A 71 -11.45 -6.37 -3.95
CA VAL A 71 -12.09 -7.15 -5.02
C VAL A 71 -11.54 -8.58 -5.08
N VAL A 72 -10.24 -8.74 -4.85
CA VAL A 72 -9.59 -10.05 -4.79
C VAL A 72 -9.99 -10.80 -3.51
N ILE A 73 -9.99 -10.13 -2.36
CA ILE A 73 -10.35 -10.76 -1.07
C ILE A 73 -11.83 -11.17 -1.01
N SER A 74 -12.74 -10.37 -1.58
CA SER A 74 -14.17 -10.67 -1.58
C SER A 74 -14.59 -11.72 -2.62
N SER A 75 -13.63 -12.30 -3.35
CA SER A 75 -13.87 -13.23 -4.49
C SER A 75 -14.62 -12.61 -5.68
N ASN A 76 -14.92 -11.30 -5.67
CA ASN A 76 -15.57 -10.60 -6.77
C ASN A 76 -14.72 -10.58 -8.05
N ALA A 77 -13.40 -10.70 -7.92
CA ALA A 77 -12.48 -10.71 -9.06
C ALA A 77 -12.83 -11.80 -10.09
N ASN A 78 -13.19 -13.01 -9.65
CA ASN A 78 -13.56 -14.10 -10.57
C ASN A 78 -14.86 -13.76 -11.33
N THR A 79 -15.88 -13.27 -10.63
CA THR A 79 -17.16 -12.84 -11.24
C THR A 79 -16.96 -11.74 -12.28
N ILE A 80 -16.15 -10.73 -11.96
CA ILE A 80 -15.83 -9.64 -12.90
C ILE A 80 -15.10 -10.20 -14.13
N LEU A 81 -14.12 -11.09 -13.92
CA LEU A 81 -13.36 -11.68 -15.03
C LEU A 81 -14.21 -12.61 -15.90
N GLN A 82 -15.20 -13.30 -15.35
CA GLN A 82 -16.20 -14.05 -16.14
C GLN A 82 -17.01 -13.12 -17.05
N GLY A 83 -17.48 -11.99 -16.51
CA GLY A 83 -18.17 -10.97 -17.30
C GLY A 83 -17.29 -10.37 -18.39
N ILE A 84 -16.04 -10.03 -18.08
CA ILE A 84 -15.04 -9.57 -19.05
C ILE A 84 -14.78 -10.65 -20.12
N ALA A 85 -14.67 -11.91 -19.73
CA ALA A 85 -14.45 -13.00 -20.67
C ALA A 85 -15.56 -13.06 -21.73
N LYS A 86 -16.81 -12.95 -21.29
CA LYS A 86 -17.97 -12.91 -22.18
C LYS A 86 -17.98 -11.65 -23.05
N GLU A 87 -17.85 -10.47 -22.46
CA GLU A 87 -17.97 -9.18 -23.16
C GLU A 87 -16.88 -8.96 -24.21
N PHE A 88 -15.64 -9.37 -23.91
CA PHE A 88 -14.47 -9.22 -24.78
C PHE A 88 -14.11 -10.52 -25.52
N SER A 89 -14.95 -11.55 -25.42
CA SER A 89 -14.78 -12.86 -26.07
C SER A 89 -13.45 -13.56 -25.74
N ILE A 90 -12.95 -13.44 -24.50
CA ILE A 90 -11.68 -14.05 -24.06
C ILE A 90 -11.83 -15.56 -24.01
N SER A 91 -10.93 -16.28 -24.68
CA SER A 91 -10.94 -17.74 -24.79
C SER A 91 -10.17 -18.42 -23.67
N ALA A 92 -9.17 -17.74 -23.09
CA ALA A 92 -8.45 -18.22 -21.93
C ALA A 92 -9.39 -18.43 -20.73
N ARG A 93 -9.16 -19.52 -19.98
CA ARG A 93 -9.89 -19.83 -18.75
C ARG A 93 -9.72 -18.69 -17.73
N VAL A 94 -10.83 -18.29 -17.11
CA VAL A 94 -10.85 -17.34 -15.99
C VAL A 94 -10.04 -17.91 -14.82
N PRO A 95 -9.12 -17.14 -14.21
CA PRO A 95 -8.32 -17.61 -13.08
C PRO A 95 -9.16 -17.94 -11.84
N ASP A 96 -8.80 -19.03 -11.17
CA ASP A 96 -9.35 -19.49 -9.88
C ASP A 96 -8.47 -19.08 -8.68
N SER A 97 -7.22 -18.69 -8.93
CA SER A 97 -6.32 -18.10 -7.93
C SER A 97 -5.71 -16.78 -8.43
N PHE A 98 -5.45 -15.88 -7.48
CA PHE A 98 -4.85 -14.56 -7.70
C PHE A 98 -3.51 -14.42 -6.96
N ASP A 99 -2.97 -15.52 -6.46
CA ASP A 99 -1.73 -15.54 -5.69
C ASP A 99 -0.55 -15.09 -6.56
N GLY A 100 0.31 -14.23 -6.00
CA GLY A 100 1.45 -13.68 -6.74
C GLY A 100 1.10 -12.56 -7.73
N ILE A 101 -0.17 -12.23 -7.94
CA ILE A 101 -0.56 -11.08 -8.77
C ILE A 101 -0.40 -9.78 -7.96
N PRO A 102 0.30 -8.76 -8.46
CA PRO A 102 0.34 -7.46 -7.81
C PRO A 102 -1.07 -6.84 -7.73
N VAL A 103 -1.46 -6.35 -6.56
CA VAL A 103 -2.79 -5.77 -6.32
C VAL A 103 -2.72 -4.28 -6.00
N LEU A 104 -3.67 -3.50 -6.53
CA LEU A 104 -3.75 -2.07 -6.25
C LEU A 104 -4.29 -1.77 -4.85
N ASN A 105 -3.82 -0.67 -4.29
CA ASN A 105 -4.39 -0.07 -3.09
C ASN A 105 -5.74 0.57 -3.43
N ASN A 106 -6.78 0.27 -2.66
CA ASN A 106 -8.13 0.82 -2.86
C ASN A 106 -8.18 2.36 -2.84
N ARG A 107 -7.23 3.02 -2.18
CA ARG A 107 -7.12 4.49 -2.11
C ARG A 107 -6.46 5.12 -3.35
N SER A 108 -5.86 4.33 -4.22
CA SER A 108 -5.23 4.80 -5.46
C SER A 108 -5.51 3.81 -6.60
N PRO A 109 -6.79 3.73 -7.04
CA PRO A 109 -7.26 2.69 -7.94
C PRO A 109 -6.93 2.95 -9.42
N THR A 110 -6.52 4.18 -9.78
CA THR A 110 -6.27 4.62 -11.16
C THR A 110 -4.80 4.93 -11.42
N PHE A 111 -4.37 4.85 -12.67
CA PHE A 111 -3.01 5.23 -13.11
C PHE A 111 -2.89 6.71 -13.50
N TYR A 112 -4.01 7.42 -13.57
CA TYR A 112 -4.13 8.86 -13.81
C TYR A 112 -4.83 9.56 -12.63
N ARG A 113 -4.74 10.89 -12.60
CA ARG A 113 -5.43 11.76 -11.63
C ARG A 113 -6.84 12.15 -12.10
N PHE A 114 -7.78 12.33 -11.18
CA PHE A 114 -9.17 12.64 -11.53
C PHE A 114 -9.32 14.01 -12.19
N VAL A 115 -10.39 14.20 -12.96
CA VAL A 115 -10.74 15.49 -13.57
C VAL A 115 -10.86 16.54 -12.45
N GLY A 116 -10.15 17.66 -12.62
CA GLY A 116 -10.06 18.74 -11.66
C GLY A 116 -8.86 18.67 -10.70
N ASP A 117 -8.12 17.56 -10.68
CA ASP A 117 -6.85 17.47 -9.95
C ASP A 117 -5.75 18.26 -10.71
N PRO A 118 -5.04 19.20 -10.06
CA PRO A 118 -4.02 20.01 -10.72
C PRO A 118 -2.82 19.21 -11.21
N ASP A 119 -2.60 18.00 -10.69
CA ASP A 119 -1.56 17.08 -11.15
C ASP A 119 -2.00 16.22 -12.36
N ARG A 120 -3.23 16.37 -12.88
CA ARG A 120 -3.70 15.66 -14.09
C ARG A 120 -3.20 16.36 -15.34
N GLY A 121 -2.32 15.70 -16.09
CA GLY A 121 -1.88 16.16 -17.41
C GLY A 121 -2.89 15.85 -18.52
N GLU A 122 -2.95 16.73 -19.52
CA GLU A 122 -3.85 16.59 -20.69
C GLU A 122 -3.61 15.28 -21.47
N HIS A 123 -2.35 14.85 -21.57
CA HIS A 123 -1.93 13.68 -22.35
C HIS A 123 -1.64 12.43 -21.49
N ASP A 124 -1.96 12.45 -20.20
CA ASP A 124 -1.62 11.34 -19.30
C ASP A 124 -2.21 10.01 -19.76
N ILE A 125 -3.51 9.99 -20.05
CA ILE A 125 -4.21 8.77 -20.49
C ILE A 125 -3.70 8.33 -21.87
N ASP A 126 -3.44 9.26 -22.78
CA ASP A 126 -2.86 8.94 -24.09
C ASP A 126 -1.47 8.32 -23.97
N ASN A 127 -0.63 8.87 -23.10
CA ASN A 127 0.72 8.35 -22.86
C ASN A 127 0.67 6.97 -22.19
N LEU A 128 -0.30 6.71 -21.32
CA LEU A 128 -0.55 5.39 -20.74
C LEU A 128 -0.98 4.37 -21.81
N TRP A 129 -1.80 4.76 -22.79
CA TRP A 129 -2.10 3.93 -23.96
C TRP A 129 -0.88 3.69 -24.86
N LYS A 130 -0.01 4.70 -25.06
CA LYS A 130 1.22 4.56 -25.84
C LYS A 130 2.17 3.54 -25.21
N VAL A 131 2.42 3.62 -23.90
CA VAL A 131 3.30 2.65 -23.23
C VAL A 131 2.69 1.25 -23.21
N PHE A 132 1.37 1.11 -23.08
CA PHE A 132 0.68 -0.18 -23.12
C PHE A 132 0.87 -0.90 -24.48
N GLU A 133 0.64 -0.18 -25.58
CA GLU A 133 0.88 -0.69 -26.94
C GLU A 133 2.36 -0.99 -27.20
N ALA A 134 3.26 -0.08 -26.83
CA ALA A 134 4.69 -0.26 -27.03
C ALA A 134 5.24 -1.44 -26.21
N ALA A 135 4.74 -1.64 -24.99
CA ALA A 135 5.11 -2.77 -24.14
C ALA A 135 4.66 -4.11 -24.73
N ILE A 136 3.42 -4.20 -25.24
CA ILE A 136 2.93 -5.39 -25.95
C ILE A 136 3.76 -5.65 -27.20
N SER A 137 3.98 -4.63 -28.03
CA SER A 137 4.78 -4.73 -29.24
C SER A 137 6.21 -5.22 -28.96
N TYR A 138 6.86 -4.68 -27.92
CA TYR A 138 8.20 -5.08 -27.53
C TYR A 138 8.27 -6.51 -26.97
N ALA A 139 7.29 -6.91 -26.16
CA ALA A 139 7.25 -8.26 -25.60
C ALA A 139 6.99 -9.34 -26.66
N ASP A 140 6.15 -9.04 -27.65
CA ASP A 140 5.74 -10.00 -28.67
C ASP A 140 6.70 -10.01 -29.88
N ASN A 141 7.35 -8.87 -30.17
CA ASN A 141 8.28 -8.70 -31.28
C ASN A 141 9.55 -7.98 -30.78
N GLU A 142 10.52 -8.73 -30.29
CA GLU A 142 11.75 -8.20 -29.69
C GLU A 142 12.74 -7.70 -30.76
N THR A 143 12.59 -6.44 -31.15
CA THR A 143 13.47 -5.73 -32.08
C THR A 143 14.08 -4.51 -31.41
N GLN A 144 15.17 -3.98 -31.96
CA GLN A 144 15.74 -2.73 -31.45
C GLN A 144 14.73 -1.58 -31.51
N ALA A 145 13.94 -1.49 -32.59
CA ALA A 145 12.93 -0.45 -32.77
C ALA A 145 11.78 -0.54 -31.75
N SER A 146 11.24 -1.74 -31.51
CA SER A 146 10.17 -1.92 -30.51
C SER A 146 10.67 -1.68 -29.08
N ARG A 147 11.92 -2.07 -28.78
CA ARG A 147 12.60 -1.77 -27.53
C ARG A 147 12.75 -0.27 -27.29
N GLU A 148 13.22 0.47 -28.29
CA GLU A 148 13.37 1.94 -28.22
C GLU A 148 12.02 2.64 -28.08
N ALA A 149 10.99 2.18 -28.79
CA ALA A 149 9.63 2.68 -28.67
C ALA A 149 9.07 2.48 -27.24
N PHE A 150 9.30 1.29 -26.66
CA PHE A 150 8.91 1.01 -25.27
C PHE A 150 9.59 1.94 -24.28
N ILE A 151 10.92 2.10 -24.36
CA ILE A 151 11.68 2.97 -23.44
C ILE A 151 11.18 4.40 -23.52
N LYS A 152 11.03 4.93 -24.74
CA LYS A 152 10.52 6.29 -24.95
C LYS A 152 9.13 6.45 -24.36
N ALA A 153 8.23 5.48 -24.56
CA ALA A 153 6.87 5.54 -24.03
C ALA A 153 6.83 5.38 -22.50
N TYR A 154 7.70 4.56 -21.93
CA TYR A 154 7.84 4.39 -20.48
C TYR A 154 8.24 5.71 -19.81
N ASP A 155 9.23 6.41 -20.37
CA ASP A 155 9.73 7.66 -19.81
C ASP A 155 8.68 8.79 -19.84
N LEU A 156 7.68 8.72 -20.73
CA LEU A 156 6.56 9.66 -20.75
C LEU A 156 5.63 9.52 -19.54
N VAL A 157 5.60 8.35 -18.88
CA VAL A 157 4.59 8.04 -17.85
C VAL A 157 5.17 7.73 -16.47
N LYS A 158 6.48 7.45 -16.36
CA LYS A 158 7.10 7.01 -15.09
C LYS A 158 6.97 8.04 -13.96
N ASP A 159 6.93 9.33 -14.30
CA ASP A 159 6.87 10.43 -13.33
C ASP A 159 5.43 10.94 -13.10
N LEU A 160 4.42 10.30 -13.71
CA LEU A 160 3.02 10.67 -13.46
C LEU A 160 2.69 10.54 -11.98
N LYS A 161 2.10 11.61 -11.43
CA LYS A 161 1.83 11.72 -10.00
C LYS A 161 0.87 10.61 -9.56
N GLY A 162 1.33 9.82 -8.60
CA GLY A 162 0.58 8.71 -8.06
C GLY A 162 0.70 7.42 -8.86
N ASN A 163 1.47 7.37 -9.95
CA ASN A 163 1.73 6.16 -10.72
C ASN A 163 2.82 5.29 -10.06
N CYS A 164 3.94 5.88 -9.61
CA CYS A 164 5.02 5.23 -8.85
C CYS A 164 5.25 3.75 -9.28
N TRP A 165 5.34 2.80 -8.34
CA TRP A 165 5.56 1.38 -8.64
C TRP A 165 4.42 0.69 -9.43
N LYS A 166 3.25 1.32 -9.58
CA LYS A 166 2.11 0.71 -10.30
C LYS A 166 2.40 0.50 -11.77
N LEU A 167 3.22 1.34 -12.40
CA LEU A 167 3.61 1.12 -13.81
C LEU A 167 4.22 -0.26 -14.01
N THR A 168 5.13 -0.69 -13.12
CA THR A 168 5.75 -2.03 -13.21
C THR A 168 4.76 -3.17 -12.91
N MET A 169 3.78 -2.93 -12.04
CA MET A 169 2.68 -3.87 -11.79
C MET A 169 1.81 -4.02 -13.05
N GLY A 170 1.48 -2.90 -13.70
CA GLY A 170 0.71 -2.84 -14.94
C GLY A 170 1.40 -3.55 -16.10
N LEU A 171 2.69 -3.28 -16.30
CA LEU A 171 3.50 -3.93 -17.33
C LEU A 171 3.63 -5.45 -17.07
N PHE A 172 3.76 -5.84 -15.80
CA PHE A 172 3.76 -7.25 -15.41
C PHE A 172 2.41 -7.92 -15.68
N TRP A 173 1.27 -7.27 -15.42
CA TRP A 173 -0.04 -7.85 -15.72
C TRP A 173 -0.19 -8.23 -17.20
N ILE A 174 0.25 -7.35 -18.11
CA ILE A 174 -0.02 -7.50 -19.54
C ILE A 174 0.92 -8.48 -20.23
N ARG A 175 2.18 -8.57 -19.79
CA ARG A 175 3.24 -9.43 -20.36
C ARG A 175 4.20 -9.91 -19.25
N PRO A 176 3.73 -10.81 -18.36
CA PRO A 176 4.45 -11.14 -17.12
C PRO A 176 5.77 -11.87 -17.33
N PHE A 177 5.98 -12.50 -18.48
CA PHE A 177 7.26 -13.13 -18.82
C PHE A 177 8.34 -12.14 -19.29
N LYS A 178 7.96 -10.90 -19.65
CA LYS A 178 8.87 -9.88 -20.17
C LYS A 178 9.22 -8.82 -19.12
N PHE A 179 8.23 -8.34 -18.38
CA PHE A 179 8.37 -7.18 -17.50
C PHE A 179 8.37 -7.58 -16.03
N VAL A 180 9.32 -7.07 -15.24
CA VAL A 180 9.45 -7.39 -13.81
C VAL A 180 8.51 -6.54 -12.97
N ASN A 181 7.72 -7.18 -12.09
CA ASN A 181 6.99 -6.47 -11.05
C ASN A 181 7.97 -5.98 -9.97
N LEU A 182 8.11 -4.66 -9.81
CA LEU A 182 8.95 -4.06 -8.79
C LEU A 182 8.10 -3.46 -7.67
N ASP A 183 6.95 -4.05 -7.28
CA ASP A 183 6.22 -3.64 -6.08
C ASP A 183 7.03 -3.86 -4.78
N SER A 184 6.51 -3.37 -3.65
CA SER A 184 7.26 -3.44 -2.37
C SER A 184 7.57 -4.87 -1.94
N ARG A 185 6.66 -5.81 -2.20
CA ARG A 185 6.80 -7.22 -1.84
C ARG A 185 7.88 -7.90 -2.67
N ASN A 186 7.85 -7.71 -3.98
CA ASN A 186 8.86 -8.26 -4.88
C ASN A 186 10.22 -7.66 -4.57
N ARG A 187 10.33 -6.33 -4.40
CA ARG A 187 11.60 -5.70 -4.01
C ARG A 187 12.14 -6.23 -2.67
N TRP A 188 11.28 -6.47 -1.68
CA TRP A 188 11.69 -7.07 -0.41
C TRP A 188 12.24 -8.49 -0.60
N PHE A 189 11.54 -9.32 -1.39
CA PHE A 189 11.93 -10.70 -1.65
C PHE A 189 13.24 -10.79 -2.45
N ILE A 190 13.38 -9.97 -3.49
CA ILE A 190 14.54 -9.96 -4.39
C ILE A 190 15.83 -9.54 -3.66
N LYS A 191 15.75 -8.62 -2.70
CA LYS A 191 16.93 -8.10 -1.96
C LYS A 191 17.62 -9.15 -1.07
N VAL A 192 17.07 -10.35 -0.95
CA VAL A 192 17.67 -11.47 -0.21
C VAL A 192 18.62 -12.23 -1.14
N ARG A 193 19.89 -12.37 -0.74
CA ARG A 193 20.95 -13.05 -1.55
C ARG A 193 20.63 -14.48 -1.96
N ALA A 194 19.77 -15.17 -1.23
CA ALA A 194 19.34 -16.53 -1.57
C ALA A 194 18.32 -16.57 -2.73
N ASN A 195 17.71 -15.43 -3.07
CA ASN A 195 16.64 -15.34 -4.06
C ASN A 195 17.12 -14.77 -5.40
N MET A 196 18.14 -13.92 -5.43
CA MET A 196 18.66 -13.35 -6.67
C MET A 196 20.18 -13.14 -6.60
N PRO A 197 20.89 -13.15 -7.74
CA PRO A 197 22.32 -12.93 -7.77
C PRO A 197 22.64 -11.48 -7.36
N SER A 198 23.86 -11.24 -6.86
CA SER A 198 24.31 -9.92 -6.37
C SER A 198 24.06 -8.81 -7.38
N ASP A 199 24.35 -9.06 -8.64
CA ASP A 199 24.26 -8.05 -9.69
C ASP A 199 22.82 -7.61 -9.91
N CYS A 200 21.86 -8.56 -9.89
CA CYS A 200 20.43 -8.24 -9.95
C CYS A 200 19.95 -7.51 -8.69
N ILE A 201 20.45 -7.88 -7.52
CA ILE A 201 20.12 -7.20 -6.26
C ILE A 201 20.59 -5.75 -6.31
N ASP A 202 21.83 -5.52 -6.76
CA ASP A 202 22.43 -4.19 -6.81
C ASP A 202 21.71 -3.27 -7.82
N MET A 203 21.20 -3.81 -8.93
CA MET A 203 20.39 -3.03 -9.89
C MET A 203 19.11 -2.42 -9.28
N ILE A 204 18.54 -3.06 -8.25
CA ILE A 204 17.34 -2.55 -7.56
C ILE A 204 17.64 -1.96 -6.18
N LYS A 205 18.89 -2.03 -5.74
CA LYS A 205 19.35 -1.51 -4.46
C LYS A 205 19.48 0.00 -4.56
N GLY A 206 18.75 0.72 -3.73
CA GLY A 206 18.74 2.19 -3.74
C GLY A 206 17.70 2.82 -4.67
N LEU A 207 16.86 2.02 -5.35
CA LEU A 207 15.72 2.59 -6.06
C LEU A 207 14.66 3.08 -5.07
N ASP A 208 14.57 4.41 -4.91
CA ASP A 208 13.51 5.08 -4.15
C ASP A 208 12.29 5.40 -5.03
N ASN A 209 12.49 5.53 -6.34
CA ASN A 209 11.48 5.80 -7.36
C ASN A 209 11.65 4.84 -8.55
N LEU A 210 10.72 4.89 -9.51
CA LEU A 210 10.91 4.19 -10.78
C LEU A 210 12.20 4.66 -11.47
N PRO A 211 13.03 3.73 -11.97
CA PRO A 211 14.14 4.10 -12.81
C PRO A 211 13.64 4.58 -14.18
N ASP A 212 14.53 5.13 -15.02
CA ASP A 212 14.20 5.39 -16.43
C ASP A 212 13.91 4.09 -17.21
N GLY A 213 13.30 4.22 -18.37
CA GLY A 213 12.88 3.10 -19.20
C GLY A 213 14.05 2.22 -19.65
N ARG A 214 15.21 2.83 -19.91
CA ARG A 214 16.44 2.11 -20.30
C ARG A 214 16.92 1.20 -19.17
N THR A 215 16.96 1.72 -17.95
CA THR A 215 17.37 1.01 -16.74
C THR A 215 16.34 -0.05 -16.36
N TYR A 216 15.04 0.26 -16.44
CA TYR A 216 13.98 -0.72 -16.21
C TYR A 216 14.05 -1.89 -17.20
N ASP A 217 14.27 -1.62 -18.48
CA ASP A 217 14.47 -2.67 -19.49
C ASP A 217 15.69 -3.54 -19.17
N LEU A 218 16.81 -2.94 -18.78
CA LEU A 218 18.01 -3.69 -18.36
C LEU A 218 17.73 -4.58 -17.16
N ILE A 219 16.98 -4.10 -16.15
CA ILE A 219 16.53 -4.91 -15.01
C ILE A 219 15.73 -6.11 -15.51
N CYS A 220 14.77 -5.88 -16.41
CA CYS A 220 13.93 -6.95 -16.96
C CYS A 220 14.77 -8.03 -17.67
N VAL A 221 15.70 -7.62 -18.54
CA VAL A 221 16.60 -8.54 -19.25
C VAL A 221 17.47 -9.33 -18.27
N ALA A 222 18.11 -8.66 -17.31
CA ALA A 222 18.97 -9.30 -16.32
C ALA A 222 18.20 -10.33 -15.48
N PHE A 223 16.98 -10.01 -15.05
CA PHE A 223 16.17 -10.87 -14.21
C PHE A 223 15.67 -12.10 -14.96
N VAL A 224 15.17 -11.90 -16.19
CA VAL A 224 14.75 -13.02 -17.05
C VAL A 224 15.92 -13.98 -17.30
N ASN A 225 17.12 -13.45 -17.56
CA ASN A 225 18.32 -14.28 -17.78
C ASN A 225 18.77 -15.00 -16.51
N ALA A 226 18.80 -14.32 -15.36
CA ALA A 226 19.19 -14.91 -14.08
C ALA A 226 18.27 -16.08 -13.68
N ILE A 227 16.96 -15.94 -13.88
CA ILE A 227 15.98 -16.95 -13.52
C ILE A 227 16.04 -18.15 -14.47
N LYS A 228 16.26 -17.92 -15.77
CA LYS A 228 16.42 -18.99 -16.78
C LYS A 228 17.59 -19.93 -16.46
N GLY A 229 18.58 -19.47 -15.67
CA GLY A 229 19.71 -20.28 -15.23
C GLY A 229 19.36 -21.46 -14.31
N GLY A 230 18.11 -21.57 -13.83
CA GLY A 230 17.62 -22.74 -13.08
C GLY A 230 18.15 -22.86 -11.65
N ALA A 231 18.83 -21.84 -11.13
CA ALA A 231 19.42 -21.85 -9.78
C ALA A 231 18.41 -21.61 -8.64
N TYR A 232 17.15 -21.32 -8.98
CA TYR A 232 16.13 -20.90 -8.01
C TYR A 232 14.88 -21.79 -8.09
N ARG A 233 14.01 -21.68 -7.07
CA ARG A 233 12.76 -22.46 -6.99
C ARG A 233 11.68 -22.03 -7.99
N TYR A 234 11.96 -20.98 -8.76
CA TYR A 234 11.11 -20.44 -9.82
C TYR A 234 11.89 -20.40 -11.12
N SER A 235 11.18 -20.62 -12.23
CA SER A 235 11.73 -20.70 -13.58
C SER A 235 11.36 -19.50 -14.46
N ASN A 236 10.56 -18.58 -13.93
CA ASN A 236 10.15 -17.37 -14.64
C ASN A 236 9.67 -16.28 -13.65
N LEU A 237 9.42 -15.07 -14.18
CA LEU A 237 8.97 -13.91 -13.41
C LEU A 237 7.62 -14.12 -12.68
N PRO A 238 6.57 -14.71 -13.29
CA PRO A 238 5.35 -14.94 -12.54
C PRO A 238 5.50 -15.96 -11.41
N GLU A 239 6.36 -16.97 -11.54
CA GLU A 239 6.73 -17.84 -10.41
C GLU A 239 7.51 -17.08 -9.33
N LEU A 240 8.47 -16.22 -9.70
CA LEU A 240 9.17 -15.35 -8.74
C LEU A 240 8.16 -14.53 -7.90
N SER A 241 7.18 -13.89 -8.55
CA SER A 241 6.16 -13.08 -7.86
C SER A 241 5.26 -13.93 -6.97
N TYR A 242 4.91 -15.15 -7.41
CA TYR A 242 4.18 -16.12 -6.59
C TYR A 242 4.96 -16.50 -5.31
N PHE A 243 6.24 -16.85 -5.42
CA PHE A 243 7.06 -17.18 -4.26
C PHE A 243 7.26 -15.96 -3.34
N ALA A 244 7.46 -14.77 -3.90
CA ALA A 244 7.52 -13.53 -3.13
C ALA A 244 6.24 -13.30 -2.31
N TRP A 245 5.07 -13.60 -2.89
CA TRP A 245 3.79 -13.58 -2.20
C TRP A 245 3.69 -14.63 -1.10
N THR A 246 3.98 -15.90 -1.40
CA THR A 246 3.88 -16.99 -0.42
C THR A 246 4.76 -16.75 0.80
N VAL A 247 6.01 -16.32 0.59
CA VAL A 247 6.94 -16.04 1.69
C VAL A 247 6.49 -14.81 2.48
N SER A 248 6.01 -13.76 1.80
CA SER A 248 5.45 -12.58 2.48
C SER A 248 4.23 -12.93 3.34
N GLU A 249 3.33 -13.79 2.87
CA GLU A 249 2.16 -14.19 3.65
C GLU A 249 2.53 -15.03 4.88
N LYS A 250 3.51 -15.93 4.76
CA LYS A 250 4.04 -16.68 5.91
C LYS A 250 4.61 -15.75 6.98
N VAL A 251 5.46 -14.81 6.58
CA VAL A 251 6.03 -13.81 7.51
C VAL A 251 4.92 -12.97 8.16
N ASN A 252 3.92 -12.53 7.39
CA ASN A 252 2.78 -11.79 7.93
C ASN A 252 1.97 -12.62 8.95
N GLN A 253 1.80 -13.92 8.71
CA GLN A 253 1.10 -14.83 9.63
C GLN A 253 1.91 -15.06 10.91
N GLU A 254 3.22 -15.29 10.80
CA GLU A 254 4.13 -15.44 11.95
C GLU A 254 4.16 -14.17 12.82
N GLN A 255 4.22 -12.99 12.19
CA GLN A 255 4.15 -11.71 12.89
C GLN A 255 2.81 -11.56 13.62
N LYS A 256 1.68 -11.84 12.96
CA LYS A 256 0.36 -11.81 13.60
C LYS A 256 0.24 -12.79 14.75
N ALA A 257 0.75 -14.02 14.60
CA ALA A 257 0.73 -15.03 15.65
C ALA A 257 1.57 -14.56 16.86
N THR A 258 2.73 -13.97 16.61
CA THR A 258 3.58 -13.38 17.65
C THR A 258 2.88 -12.21 18.34
N GLU A 259 2.25 -11.30 17.59
CA GLU A 259 1.46 -10.18 18.15
C GLU A 259 0.27 -10.67 18.98
N SER A 260 -0.44 -11.69 18.50
CA SER A 260 -1.55 -12.33 19.22
C SER A 260 -1.08 -13.02 20.49
N GLN A 261 0.09 -13.69 20.47
CA GLN A 261 0.71 -14.28 21.66
C GLN A 261 1.15 -13.22 22.66
N VAL A 262 1.78 -12.13 22.21
CA VAL A 262 2.15 -10.99 23.08
C VAL A 262 0.90 -10.36 23.69
N LYS A 263 -0.18 -10.18 22.92
CA LYS A 263 -1.47 -9.70 23.44
C LYS A 263 -2.10 -10.67 24.43
N GLN A 264 -2.06 -11.99 24.17
CA GLN A 264 -2.57 -13.01 25.09
C GLN A 264 -1.72 -13.15 26.36
N VAL A 265 -0.41 -13.03 26.30
CA VAL A 265 0.45 -12.96 27.49
C VAL A 265 0.11 -11.70 28.29
N ASN A 266 -0.09 -10.56 27.63
CA ASN A 266 -0.51 -9.32 28.29
C ASN A 266 -1.96 -9.33 28.84
N THR A 267 -2.84 -10.22 28.37
CA THR A 267 -4.21 -10.39 28.92
C THR A 267 -4.36 -11.60 29.86
N GLY A 268 -3.50 -12.61 29.73
CA GLY A 268 -3.44 -13.80 30.59
C GLY A 268 -2.56 -13.61 31.83
N ALA A 269 -1.71 -12.59 31.86
CA ALA A 269 -0.99 -12.15 33.06
C ALA A 269 -1.90 -11.54 34.15
N ALA A 270 -3.22 -11.56 33.99
CA ALA A 270 -4.16 -11.20 35.04
C ALA A 270 -4.50 -12.35 36.01
N ILE A 271 -4.01 -13.60 35.82
CA ILE A 271 -4.34 -14.71 36.73
C ILE A 271 -3.18 -15.67 37.08
N ALA A 272 -1.97 -15.58 36.50
CA ALA A 272 -0.85 -16.44 36.93
C ALA A 272 0.53 -15.90 36.55
N ASP A 273 0.97 -14.85 37.25
CA ASP A 273 2.35 -14.52 37.65
C ASP A 273 2.47 -12.99 37.79
N ASP A 274 2.15 -12.48 38.98
CA ASP A 274 2.25 -11.07 39.41
C ASP A 274 3.70 -10.55 39.48
N ASN A 275 4.62 -10.98 38.62
CA ASN A 275 6.03 -10.58 38.74
C ASN A 275 6.82 -10.45 37.42
N VAL A 276 6.17 -10.27 36.27
CA VAL A 276 6.87 -9.85 35.04
C VAL A 276 6.23 -8.59 34.47
N ASP A 277 6.75 -7.43 34.87
CA ASP A 277 6.45 -6.15 34.21
C ASP A 277 6.94 -6.19 32.76
N THR A 278 6.02 -6.42 31.81
CA THR A 278 6.33 -6.29 30.39
C THR A 278 6.46 -4.81 30.02
N VAL A 279 7.62 -4.46 29.45
CA VAL A 279 7.94 -3.11 28.97
C VAL A 279 7.29 -2.88 27.61
N SER A 280 6.42 -1.89 27.51
CA SER A 280 5.82 -1.45 26.24
C SER A 280 6.64 -0.37 25.56
N TYR A 281 6.55 -0.30 24.22
CA TYR A 281 7.27 0.67 23.40
C TYR A 281 6.29 1.58 22.68
N TRP A 282 6.49 2.89 22.83
CA TRP A 282 5.59 3.93 22.36
C TRP A 282 6.30 4.86 21.38
N ILE A 283 5.54 5.43 20.45
CA ILE A 283 6.03 6.47 19.56
C ILE A 283 5.06 7.65 19.57
N TYR A 284 5.60 8.87 19.71
CA TYR A 284 4.78 10.08 19.72
C TYR A 284 5.41 11.20 18.89
N SER A 285 4.60 12.20 18.54
CA SER A 285 5.05 13.39 17.82
C SER A 285 4.78 14.63 18.68
N PRO A 286 5.81 15.34 19.17
CA PRO A 286 5.66 16.48 20.08
C PRO A 286 5.15 17.73 19.33
N GLY A 287 3.86 17.74 19.01
CA GLY A 287 3.22 18.78 18.21
C GLY A 287 3.56 18.73 16.72
N VAL A 288 2.89 19.59 15.94
CA VAL A 288 3.10 19.68 14.49
C VAL A 288 4.55 20.06 14.21
N GLY A 289 5.22 19.26 13.37
CA GLY A 289 6.64 19.47 13.04
C GLY A 289 7.61 19.26 14.21
N ALA A 290 7.16 18.62 15.29
CA ALA A 290 7.90 18.43 16.54
C ALA A 290 8.26 19.72 17.30
N ARG A 291 7.51 20.81 17.10
CA ARG A 291 7.80 22.11 17.71
C ARG A 291 7.74 22.16 19.24
N MET A 292 7.04 21.22 19.89
CA MET A 292 6.99 21.14 21.36
C MET A 292 8.16 20.37 21.94
N TRP A 293 9.07 19.86 21.08
CA TRP A 293 10.14 18.98 21.51
C TRP A 293 11.04 19.62 22.56
N GLU A 294 11.52 20.84 22.32
CA GLU A 294 12.46 21.51 23.23
C GLU A 294 11.85 21.72 24.63
N GLU A 295 10.57 22.08 24.71
CA GLU A 295 9.86 22.24 25.98
C GLU A 295 9.69 20.89 26.70
N PHE A 296 9.17 19.89 25.98
CA PHE A 296 8.89 18.57 26.55
C PHE A 296 10.17 17.86 26.98
N TYR A 297 11.25 18.04 26.22
CA TYR A 297 12.59 17.59 26.55
C TYR A 297 13.09 18.23 27.85
N LYS A 298 13.05 19.56 27.94
CA LYS A 298 13.53 20.30 29.10
C LYS A 298 12.74 19.98 30.38
N GLU A 299 11.44 19.75 30.23
CA GLU A 299 10.55 19.41 31.36
C GLU A 299 10.54 17.91 31.71
N GLY A 300 11.15 17.07 30.87
CA GLY A 300 11.14 15.62 31.05
C GLY A 300 9.72 15.05 31.00
N ILE A 301 8.94 15.46 30.00
CA ILE A 301 7.56 15.02 29.82
C ILE A 301 7.28 14.50 28.42
N VAL A 302 6.26 13.65 28.32
CA VAL A 302 5.52 13.38 27.09
C VAL A 302 4.10 13.85 27.30
N ALA A 303 3.52 14.53 26.31
CA ALA A 303 2.20 15.10 26.45
C ALA A 303 1.27 14.77 25.28
N ILE A 304 -0.01 14.70 25.60
CA ILE A 304 -1.14 14.57 24.69
C ILE A 304 -2.14 15.70 25.00
N GLY A 305 -2.98 16.06 24.04
CA GLY A 305 -4.02 17.07 24.25
C GLY A 305 -5.39 16.44 24.39
N TRP A 306 -6.39 17.16 23.89
CA TRP A 306 -7.83 16.93 24.02
C TRP A 306 -8.42 17.46 25.34
N GLY A 307 -7.92 18.60 25.83
CA GLY A 307 -8.41 19.23 27.06
C GLY A 307 -9.89 19.60 27.07
N ASP A 308 -10.52 19.83 25.91
CA ASP A 308 -11.97 20.16 25.88
C ASP A 308 -12.86 18.96 26.22
N ILE A 309 -12.31 17.74 26.20
CA ILE A 309 -13.00 16.54 26.75
C ILE A 309 -12.64 16.30 28.22
N GLY A 310 -11.85 17.16 28.87
CA GLY A 310 -11.49 17.01 30.28
C GLY A 310 -10.40 15.95 30.53
N ASP A 311 -10.32 15.50 31.77
CA ASP A 311 -9.33 14.51 32.23
C ASP A 311 -9.60 13.15 31.56
N LEU A 312 -8.57 12.59 30.92
CA LEU A 312 -8.71 11.33 30.19
C LEU A 312 -8.88 10.11 31.11
N SER A 313 -8.50 10.23 32.38
CA SER A 313 -8.67 9.16 33.38
C SER A 313 -10.10 9.05 33.92
N ASP A 314 -10.96 10.05 33.66
CA ASP A 314 -12.36 10.06 34.11
C ASP A 314 -13.28 9.15 33.26
N TYR A 315 -12.79 8.64 32.13
CA TYR A 315 -13.56 7.85 31.18
C TYR A 315 -13.49 6.36 31.47
N SER A 316 -14.65 5.69 31.40
CA SER A 316 -14.75 4.24 31.62
C SER A 316 -14.52 3.41 30.35
N SER A 317 -14.57 4.02 29.17
CA SER A 317 -14.34 3.33 27.89
C SER A 317 -13.87 4.25 26.76
N LYS A 318 -13.26 3.62 25.73
CA LYS A 318 -12.90 4.27 24.45
C LYS A 318 -14.13 4.86 23.73
N ASP A 319 -15.28 4.21 23.84
CA ASP A 319 -16.51 4.68 23.20
C ASP A 319 -17.11 5.92 23.90
N GLU A 320 -16.95 6.02 25.22
CA GLU A 320 -17.32 7.21 25.97
C GLU A 320 -16.44 8.41 25.59
N MET A 321 -15.11 8.22 25.52
CA MET A 321 -14.18 9.25 25.03
C MET A 321 -14.55 9.72 23.62
N LYS A 322 -14.83 8.78 22.72
CA LYS A 322 -15.24 9.05 21.33
C LYS A 322 -16.55 9.84 21.27
N THR A 323 -17.51 9.52 22.13
CA THR A 323 -18.79 10.22 22.22
C THR A 323 -18.57 11.67 22.67
N ARG A 324 -17.79 11.89 23.73
CA ARG A 324 -17.44 13.24 24.17
C ARG A 324 -16.69 14.04 23.10
N MET A 325 -15.75 13.40 22.38
CA MET A 325 -15.03 14.08 21.29
C MET A 325 -15.98 14.58 20.20
N LYS A 326 -17.02 13.81 19.85
CA LYS A 326 -18.03 14.25 18.89
C LYS A 326 -18.85 15.43 19.39
N GLU A 327 -19.17 15.47 20.69
CA GLU A 327 -19.88 16.59 21.30
C GLU A 327 -19.04 17.88 21.29
N CYS A 328 -17.76 17.79 21.62
CA CYS A 328 -16.88 18.97 21.71
C CYS A 328 -16.39 19.47 20.35
N TYR A 329 -16.22 18.58 19.36
CA TYR A 329 -15.55 18.90 18.10
C TYR A 329 -16.39 18.66 16.83
N GLY A 330 -17.63 18.19 16.97
CA GLY A 330 -18.55 17.90 15.87
C GLY A 330 -18.46 16.46 15.36
N THR A 331 -19.46 16.02 14.62
CA THR A 331 -19.66 14.62 14.20
C THR A 331 -19.05 14.25 12.85
N GLU A 332 -18.39 15.20 12.19
CA GLU A 332 -17.78 15.09 10.85
C GLU A 332 -16.70 13.99 10.75
N TYR A 333 -16.05 13.66 11.88
CA TYR A 333 -14.96 12.69 11.94
C TYR A 333 -15.35 11.45 12.78
N SER A 334 -14.69 10.31 12.52
CA SER A 334 -14.97 9.07 13.26
C SER A 334 -14.45 9.08 14.70
N TYR A 335 -13.42 9.88 14.98
CA TYR A 335 -12.62 9.93 16.23
C TYR A 335 -12.07 8.58 16.73
N MET A 336 -12.24 7.48 16.00
CA MET A 336 -11.91 6.14 16.46
C MET A 336 -10.43 5.98 16.83
N ASN A 337 -9.53 6.43 15.95
CA ASN A 337 -8.09 6.35 16.20
C ASN A 337 -7.63 7.28 17.33
N ILE A 338 -8.29 8.43 17.47
CA ILE A 338 -7.95 9.41 18.50
C ILE A 338 -8.39 8.90 19.86
N ALA A 339 -9.63 8.44 19.99
CA ALA A 339 -10.15 7.85 21.22
C ALA A 339 -9.30 6.65 21.67
N HIS A 340 -8.82 5.85 20.70
CA HIS A 340 -7.86 4.80 21.00
C HIS A 340 -6.56 5.38 21.58
N ALA A 341 -5.92 6.32 20.89
CA ALA A 341 -4.66 6.90 21.33
C ALA A 341 -4.75 7.59 22.71
N THR A 342 -5.81 8.36 22.98
CA THR A 342 -6.03 9.02 24.28
C THR A 342 -6.26 8.02 25.39
N TRP A 343 -7.02 6.95 25.12
CA TRP A 343 -7.21 5.87 26.08
C TRP A 343 -5.90 5.19 26.44
N GLN A 344 -5.12 4.78 25.44
CA GLN A 344 -3.85 4.09 25.68
C GLN A 344 -2.87 4.97 26.46
N PHE A 345 -2.81 6.27 26.12
CA PHE A 345 -1.95 7.22 26.82
C PHE A 345 -2.32 7.38 28.30
N ALA A 346 -3.60 7.37 28.63
CA ALA A 346 -4.07 7.58 30.00
C ALA A 346 -4.14 6.30 30.85
N ASN A 347 -4.40 5.14 30.23
CA ASN A 347 -4.73 3.91 30.95
C ASN A 347 -3.79 2.73 30.68
N GLU A 348 -3.01 2.74 29.60
CA GLU A 348 -2.14 1.61 29.22
C GLU A 348 -0.64 1.94 29.34
N MET A 349 -0.25 3.21 29.19
CA MET A 349 1.14 3.66 29.38
C MET A 349 1.47 3.75 30.86
N LYS A 350 2.58 3.11 31.27
CA LYS A 350 2.96 2.98 32.68
C LYS A 350 4.46 3.25 32.91
N PRO A 351 4.90 3.56 34.14
CA PRO A 351 6.30 3.64 34.49
C PRO A 351 7.08 2.39 34.06
N GLY A 352 8.28 2.59 33.51
CA GLY A 352 9.13 1.53 32.95
C GLY A 352 8.98 1.36 31.43
N ASP A 353 7.90 1.85 30.82
CA ASP A 353 7.73 1.85 29.36
C ASP A 353 8.75 2.74 28.65
N ILE A 354 9.05 2.43 27.39
CA ILE A 354 9.97 3.19 26.56
C ILE A 354 9.20 4.02 25.54
N VAL A 355 9.54 5.30 25.39
CA VAL A 355 8.91 6.21 24.43
C VAL A 355 9.91 6.84 23.49
N PHE A 356 9.58 6.89 22.20
CA PHE A 356 10.37 7.54 21.16
C PHE A 356 9.65 8.78 20.63
N ALA A 357 10.33 9.92 20.66
CA ALA A 357 9.88 11.15 20.03
C ALA A 357 10.31 11.17 18.56
N LYS A 358 9.42 11.55 17.64
CA LYS A 358 9.74 11.67 16.21
C LYS A 358 9.38 13.01 15.59
N LYS A 359 10.14 13.40 14.56
CA LYS A 359 9.83 14.49 13.62
C LYS A 359 9.52 13.91 12.25
N GLY A 360 8.29 14.12 11.78
CA GLY A 360 7.85 13.58 10.50
C GLY A 360 7.78 12.05 10.47
N LYS A 361 8.23 11.46 9.36
CA LYS A 361 8.16 10.00 9.11
C LYS A 361 9.50 9.27 9.29
N SER A 362 10.62 9.99 9.30
CA SER A 362 11.97 9.39 9.18
C SER A 362 12.96 9.81 10.25
N GLN A 363 12.64 10.81 11.09
CA GLN A 363 13.59 11.33 12.08
C GLN A 363 13.13 11.01 13.50
N MET A 364 13.98 10.29 14.26
CA MET A 364 13.85 10.16 15.71
C MET A 364 14.56 11.35 16.38
N LEU A 365 13.91 11.93 17.39
CA LEU A 365 14.41 13.08 18.14
C LEU A 365 14.99 12.68 19.49
N GLY A 366 14.41 11.65 20.12
CA GLY A 366 14.96 11.11 21.35
C GLY A 366 14.17 9.93 21.87
N ARG A 367 14.72 9.30 22.90
CA ARG A 367 14.17 8.13 23.59
C ARG A 367 14.08 8.43 25.08
N GLY A 368 12.98 8.10 25.75
CA GLY A 368 12.86 8.22 27.21
C GLY A 368 12.25 6.97 27.85
N VAL A 369 12.38 6.87 29.16
CA VAL A 369 11.69 5.87 30.00
C VAL A 369 10.58 6.58 30.76
N VAL A 370 9.36 6.08 30.73
CA VAL A 370 8.23 6.61 31.49
C VAL A 370 8.49 6.43 32.98
N THR A 371 8.25 7.46 33.78
CA THR A 371 8.53 7.46 35.24
C THR A 371 7.33 7.90 36.07
N SER A 372 6.18 8.15 35.45
CA SER A 372 4.95 8.44 36.17
C SER A 372 3.73 7.91 35.41
N GLU A 373 2.66 7.69 36.16
CA GLU A 373 1.31 7.60 35.61
C GLU A 373 0.91 8.89 34.87
N TYR A 374 -0.17 8.77 34.11
CA TYR A 374 -0.86 9.90 33.47
C TYR A 374 -1.31 10.96 34.49
N LYS A 375 -1.20 12.22 34.10
CA LYS A 375 -1.77 13.37 34.82
C LYS A 375 -2.42 14.35 33.86
N PHE A 376 -3.60 14.80 34.23
CA PHE A 376 -4.22 15.98 33.64
C PHE A 376 -3.66 17.24 34.30
N ASP A 377 -3.26 18.21 33.48
CA ASP A 377 -2.66 19.47 33.90
C ASP A 377 -3.56 20.64 33.52
N THR A 378 -4.36 21.09 34.49
CA THR A 378 -5.29 22.21 34.34
C THR A 378 -4.60 23.56 34.12
N THR A 379 -3.28 23.65 34.34
CA THR A 379 -2.50 24.87 34.10
C THR A 379 -2.08 25.00 32.63
N ARG A 380 -2.18 23.92 31.86
CA ARG A 380 -1.86 23.89 30.43
C ARG A 380 -3.15 24.01 29.60
N SER A 381 -3.02 24.55 28.40
CA SER A 381 -4.11 24.63 27.43
C SER A 381 -3.68 24.07 26.09
N ASP A 382 -4.63 23.50 25.36
CA ASP A 382 -4.39 23.01 24.02
C ASP A 382 -4.59 24.12 23.00
N ILE A 383 -3.55 24.36 22.21
CA ILE A 383 -3.62 25.30 21.10
C ILE A 383 -3.72 24.46 19.83
N LYS A 384 -4.92 24.48 19.21
CA LYS A 384 -5.27 23.73 17.98
C LYS A 384 -4.16 23.76 16.93
N THR A 385 -3.47 24.88 16.83
CA THR A 385 -2.42 25.13 15.84
C THR A 385 -1.00 25.16 16.39
N SER A 386 -0.72 25.15 17.71
CA SER A 386 0.65 25.31 18.27
C SER A 386 1.10 24.24 19.30
N GLY A 387 0.22 23.47 19.92
CA GLY A 387 0.67 22.47 20.90
C GLY A 387 -0.48 21.81 21.65
N ARG A 388 -0.33 20.53 21.97
CA ARG A 388 -1.31 19.74 22.73
C ARG A 388 -0.60 19.21 23.96
N SER A 389 -1.05 19.58 25.16
CA SER A 389 -0.26 19.33 26.37
C SER A 389 -1.04 19.19 27.68
N THR A 390 -2.38 19.16 27.63
CA THR A 390 -3.22 19.06 28.83
C THR A 390 -3.10 17.72 29.56
N GLY A 391 -2.76 16.62 28.87
CA GLY A 391 -2.43 15.34 29.48
C GLY A 391 -0.94 15.04 29.38
N ARG A 392 -0.31 14.52 30.44
CA ARG A 392 1.14 14.24 30.44
C ARG A 392 1.56 13.04 31.28
N VAL A 393 2.72 12.49 30.93
CA VAL A 393 3.52 11.58 31.77
C VAL A 393 4.93 12.15 31.91
N LYS A 394 5.61 11.84 33.02
CA LYS A 394 7.04 12.15 33.20
C LYS A 394 7.89 11.09 32.54
N VAL A 395 9.03 11.50 32.00
CA VAL A 395 10.03 10.62 31.40
C VAL A 395 11.44 11.01 31.83
N ASN A 396 12.29 10.00 32.03
CA ASN A 396 13.72 10.17 32.25
C ASN A 396 14.52 9.77 31.00
N GLY A 397 15.64 10.44 30.81
CA GLY A 397 16.65 10.05 29.84
C GLY A 397 16.24 10.28 28.39
N LEU A 398 15.38 11.27 28.10
CA LEU A 398 15.26 11.84 26.76
C LEU A 398 16.67 12.26 26.33
N ILE A 399 17.31 11.46 25.47
CA ILE A 399 18.62 11.71 24.84
C ILE A 399 18.39 11.97 23.37
#